data_AF-A0AAI8G718-F1
#
_entry.id   AF-A0AAI8G718-F1
#
_cell.length_a   1.000
_cell.length_b   1.000
_cell.length_c   1.000
_cell.angle_alpha   90.00
_cell.angle_beta   90.00
_cell.angle_gamma   90.00
#
_symmetry.space_group_name_H-M   'P 1'
#
loop_
_entity.id
_entity.type
_entity.pdbx_description
1 polymer ?
#
loop_
_entity_poly.entity_id
_entity_poly.type
_entity_poly.pdbx_seq_one_letter_code
_entity_poly.pdbx_strand_id
1 'polypeptide(L)'
;MEEFNKKLEEYLELYHEYFVEDIFDRGYKTTLFRDLIIYFSYREKENNKKVTLKYLAGVFQKRDHTSILKSINRTKEIINSHELLCYMYGADLSNIYLNLFYRFNIIHTKKK
;
A
#
# COMPACT_ATOMS: atom_id res chain seq x y z
N MET A 1 -8.95 9.04 13.10
CA MET A 1 -8.86 9.62 11.73
C MET A 1 -7.57 10.39 11.58
N GLU A 2 -7.24 11.29 12.49
CA GLU A 2 -5.95 12.01 12.48
C GLU A 2 -4.74 11.06 12.45
N GLU A 3 -4.72 10.01 13.30
CA GLU A 3 -3.62 9.03 13.30
C GLU A 3 -3.50 8.25 11.98
N PHE A 4 -4.63 7.88 11.37
CA PHE A 4 -4.63 7.22 10.06
C PHE A 4 -4.03 8.14 8.99
N ASN A 5 -4.40 9.42 8.99
CA ASN A 5 -3.87 10.38 8.01
C ASN A 5 -2.36 10.55 8.18
N LYS A 6 -1.85 10.63 9.42
CA LYS A 6 -0.40 10.69 9.68
C LYS A 6 0.35 9.48 9.15
N LYS A 7 -0.14 8.26 9.42
CA LYS A 7 0.48 7.04 8.87
C LYS A 7 0.41 6.99 7.34
N LEU A 8 -0.70 7.44 6.74
CA LEU A 8 -0.84 7.53 5.30
C LEU A 8 0.19 8.50 4.70
N GLU A 9 0.37 9.67 5.31
CA GLU A 9 1.41 10.63 4.94
C GLU A 9 2.81 9.99 5.03
N GLU A 10 3.13 9.31 6.13
CA GLU A 10 4.40 8.57 6.26
C GLU A 10 4.58 7.53 5.14
N TYR A 11 3.55 6.76 4.80
CA TYR A 11 3.63 5.80 3.69
C TYR A 11 3.91 6.45 2.33
N LEU A 12 3.32 7.63 2.10
CA LEU A 12 3.51 8.39 0.85
C LEU A 12 4.91 9.02 0.79
N GLU A 13 5.39 9.59 1.89
CA GLU A 13 6.76 10.13 2.00
C GLU A 13 7.80 9.06 1.71
N LEU A 14 7.65 7.88 2.31
CA LEU A 14 8.54 6.75 2.08
C LEU A 14 8.53 6.27 0.64
N TYR A 15 7.38 6.30 -0.04
CA TYR A 15 7.29 5.98 -1.46
C TYR A 15 8.08 7.00 -2.30
N HIS A 16 7.97 8.29 -1.97
CA HIS A 16 8.67 9.36 -2.68
C HIS A 16 10.18 9.40 -2.47
N GLU A 17 10.72 8.68 -1.49
CA GLU A 17 12.17 8.44 -1.40
C GLU A 17 12.71 7.65 -2.61
N TYR A 18 11.86 6.85 -3.28
CA TYR A 18 12.26 6.00 -4.40
C TYR A 18 11.74 6.48 -5.76
N PHE A 19 10.63 7.22 -5.77
CA PHE A 19 9.90 7.54 -7.00
C PHE A 19 9.45 8.98 -7.04
N VAL A 20 9.65 9.63 -8.19
CA VAL A 20 9.23 11.01 -8.44
C VAL A 20 7.76 11.05 -8.88
N GLU A 21 7.25 9.97 -9.47
CA GLU A 21 5.88 9.89 -9.94
C GLU A 21 4.87 9.97 -8.80
N ASP A 22 3.68 10.51 -9.07
CA ASP A 22 2.60 10.52 -8.08
C ASP A 22 2.03 9.09 -7.94
N ILE A 23 1.76 8.66 -6.70
CA ILE A 23 1.16 7.36 -6.44
C ILE A 23 -0.19 7.17 -7.14
N PHE A 24 -0.90 8.25 -7.43
CA PHE A 24 -2.20 8.27 -8.09
C PHE A 24 -2.09 8.15 -9.62
N ASP A 25 -0.91 8.41 -10.21
CA ASP A 25 -0.67 8.33 -11.65
C ASP A 25 -0.89 6.93 -12.21
N ARG A 26 -1.29 6.84 -13.48
CA ARG A 26 -1.50 5.53 -14.13
C ARG A 26 -0.18 4.91 -14.51
N GLY A 27 0.09 3.71 -14.02
CA GLY A 27 1.29 2.95 -14.37
C GLY A 27 1.31 1.60 -13.66
N TYR A 28 2.03 0.63 -14.23
CA TYR A 28 2.19 -0.68 -13.62
C TYR A 28 2.96 -0.58 -12.29
N LYS A 29 4.09 0.16 -12.31
CA LYS A 29 4.89 0.48 -11.13
C LYS A 29 4.09 1.20 -10.04
N THR A 30 3.44 2.31 -10.38
CA THR A 30 2.62 3.06 -9.42
C THR A 30 1.44 2.22 -8.89
N THR A 31 0.87 1.32 -9.71
CA THR A 31 -0.17 0.38 -9.25
C THR A 31 0.35 -0.58 -8.21
N LEU A 32 1.52 -1.19 -8.42
CA LEU A 32 2.14 -2.11 -7.46
C LEU A 32 2.29 -1.46 -6.08
N PHE A 33 2.92 -0.28 -6.01
CA PHE A 33 3.16 0.38 -4.72
C PHE A 33 1.88 0.97 -4.12
N ARG A 34 0.93 1.43 -4.95
CA ARG A 34 -0.38 1.88 -4.46
C ARG A 34 -1.15 0.73 -3.81
N ASP A 35 -1.10 -0.46 -4.39
CA ASP A 35 -1.75 -1.64 -3.82
C ASP A 35 -1.14 -2.02 -2.46
N LEU A 36 0.17 -1.80 -2.29
CA LEU A 36 0.86 -1.96 -1.01
C LEU A 36 0.39 -0.93 0.04
N ILE A 37 0.32 0.36 -0.32
CA ILE A 37 -0.17 1.41 0.59
C ILE A 37 -1.64 1.17 0.94
N ILE A 38 -2.48 0.77 -0.03
CA ILE A 38 -3.88 0.39 0.20
C ILE A 38 -3.97 -0.77 1.19
N TYR A 39 -3.12 -1.79 1.07
CA TYR A 39 -3.09 -2.93 1.97
C TYR A 39 -2.80 -2.51 3.42
N PHE A 40 -1.76 -1.71 3.65
CA PHE A 40 -1.45 -1.23 5.00
C PHE A 40 -2.50 -0.26 5.54
N SER A 41 -3.01 0.64 4.69
CA SER A 41 -4.13 1.51 5.02
C SER A 41 -5.36 0.71 5.48
N TYR A 42 -5.67 -0.41 4.82
CA TYR A 42 -6.76 -1.28 5.23
C TYR A 42 -6.49 -2.01 6.54
N ARG A 43 -5.24 -2.40 6.83
CA ARG A 43 -4.87 -3.01 8.11
C ARG A 43 -5.07 -2.07 9.30
N GLU A 44 -4.99 -0.75 9.11
CA GLU A 44 -5.32 0.22 10.17
C GLU A 44 -6.75 0.11 10.69
N LYS A 45 -7.66 -0.58 10.00
CA LYS A 45 -9.00 -0.87 10.52
C LYS A 45 -9.00 -1.66 11.83
N GLU A 46 -7.93 -2.41 12.09
CA GLU A 46 -7.71 -3.15 13.34
C GLU A 46 -7.62 -2.20 14.54
N ASN A 47 -7.08 -1.00 14.33
CA ASN A 47 -6.95 0.06 15.33
C ASN A 47 -8.05 1.13 15.21
N ASN A 48 -8.65 1.29 14.03
CA ASN A 48 -9.63 2.34 13.74
C ASN A 48 -10.77 1.83 12.84
N LYS A 49 -11.91 1.47 13.47
CA LYS A 49 -13.11 0.94 12.79
C LYS A 49 -13.68 1.83 11.68
N LYS A 50 -13.28 3.11 11.58
CA LYS A 50 -13.74 4.04 10.53
C LYS A 50 -13.08 3.78 9.16
N VAL A 51 -11.97 3.04 9.12
CA VAL A 51 -11.30 2.70 7.86
C VAL A 51 -12.02 1.53 7.18
N THR A 52 -12.90 1.86 6.25
CA THR A 52 -13.70 0.90 5.47
C THR A 52 -13.22 0.82 4.02
N LEU A 53 -13.58 -0.24 3.29
CA LEU A 53 -13.27 -0.34 1.86
C LEU A 53 -13.85 0.82 1.05
N LYS A 54 -15.06 1.29 1.40
CA LYS A 54 -15.70 2.45 0.77
C LYS A 54 -14.94 3.74 1.03
N TYR A 55 -14.46 3.93 2.27
CA TYR A 55 -13.63 5.07 2.63
C TYR A 55 -12.33 5.08 1.82
N LEU A 56 -11.62 3.94 1.77
CA LEU A 56 -10.39 3.82 1.00
C LEU A 56 -10.61 4.01 -0.51
N ALA A 57 -11.76 3.57 -1.06
CA ALA A 57 -12.10 3.84 -2.45
C ALA A 57 -12.19 5.35 -2.72
N GLY A 58 -12.74 6.13 -1.78
CA GLY A 58 -12.74 7.59 -1.83
C GLY A 58 -11.32 8.17 -1.77
N VAL A 59 -10.50 7.75 -0.80
CA VAL A 59 -9.12 8.23 -0.63
C VAL A 59 -8.27 7.97 -1.88
N PHE A 60 -8.34 6.76 -2.44
CA PHE A 60 -7.53 6.36 -3.58
C PHE A 60 -8.19 6.61 -4.95
N GLN A 61 -9.30 7.36 -4.97
CA GLN A 61 -10.06 7.71 -6.18
C GLN A 61 -10.38 6.48 -7.05
N LYS A 62 -10.66 5.33 -6.41
CA LYS A 62 -11.03 4.07 -7.09
C LYS A 62 -12.54 4.06 -7.30
N ARG A 63 -12.97 3.54 -8.46
CA ARG A 63 -14.39 3.48 -8.86
C ARG A 63 -15.28 2.75 -7.85
N ASP A 64 -14.76 1.69 -7.24
CA ASP A 64 -15.53 0.84 -6.33
C ASP A 64 -14.66 0.23 -5.21
N HIS A 65 -15.36 -0.25 -4.18
CA HIS A 65 -14.75 -0.95 -3.05
C HIS A 65 -14.16 -2.31 -3.45
N THR A 66 -14.62 -2.90 -4.57
CA THR A 66 -14.09 -4.18 -5.07
C THR A 66 -12.70 -4.00 -5.67
N SER A 67 -12.39 -2.86 -6.28
CA SER A 67 -11.04 -2.50 -6.73
C SER A 67 -10.06 -2.38 -5.58
N ILE A 68 -10.51 -1.85 -4.43
CA ILE A 68 -9.71 -1.84 -3.18
C ILE A 68 -9.47 -3.28 -2.72
N LEU A 69 -10.50 -4.13 -2.70
CA LEU A 69 -10.36 -5.54 -2.33
C LEU A 69 -9.37 -6.29 -3.23
N LYS A 70 -9.42 -6.07 -4.54
CA LYS A 70 -8.47 -6.64 -5.51
C LYS A 70 -7.03 -6.21 -5.19
N SER A 71 -6.83 -4.93 -4.87
CA SER A 71 -5.52 -4.39 -4.49
C SER A 71 -4.97 -5.09 -3.24
N ILE A 72 -5.82 -5.25 -2.22
CA ILE A 72 -5.48 -5.96 -0.96
C ILE A 72 -5.11 -7.42 -1.24
N ASN A 73 -5.91 -8.13 -2.05
CA ASN A 73 -5.68 -9.55 -2.32
C ASN A 73 -4.41 -9.76 -3.14
N ARG A 74 -4.14 -8.91 -4.14
CA ARG A 74 -2.90 -8.95 -4.91
C ARG A 74 -1.67 -8.75 -4.01
N THR A 75 -1.72 -7.77 -3.11
CA THR A 75 -0.63 -7.56 -2.15
C THR A 75 -0.42 -8.77 -1.25
N LYS A 76 -1.48 -9.43 -0.79
CA LYS A 76 -1.37 -10.68 -0.01
C LYS A 76 -0.73 -11.82 -0.81
N GLU A 77 -1.11 -12.00 -2.06
CA GLU A 77 -0.51 -13.01 -2.96
C GLU A 77 0.98 -12.76 -3.15
N ILE A 78 1.37 -11.51 -3.41
CA ILE A 78 2.77 -11.09 -3.55
C ILE A 78 3.58 -11.35 -2.27
N ILE A 79 3.03 -11.02 -1.10
CA ILE A 79 3.72 -11.24 0.19
C ILE A 79 3.91 -12.75 0.46
N ASN A 80 2.92 -13.56 0.09
CA ASN A 80 2.97 -15.01 0.29
C ASN A 80 3.88 -15.72 -0.73
N SER A 81 4.24 -15.07 -1.83
CA SER A 81 5.10 -15.65 -2.87
C SER A 81 6.10 -14.61 -3.39
N HIS A 82 7.28 -14.59 -2.78
CA HIS A 82 8.36 -13.69 -3.20
C HIS A 82 8.82 -13.95 -4.65
N GLU A 83 8.80 -15.20 -5.08
CA GLU A 83 9.15 -15.59 -6.46
C GLU A 83 8.24 -14.92 -7.49
N LEU A 84 6.94 -14.79 -7.19
CA LEU A 84 5.98 -14.11 -8.04
C LEU A 84 6.36 -12.64 -8.25
N LEU A 85 6.83 -11.97 -7.20
CA LEU A 85 7.23 -10.56 -7.27
C LEU A 85 8.44 -10.39 -8.19
N CYS A 86 9.49 -11.18 -8.00
CA CYS A 86 10.69 -11.14 -8.85
C CYS A 86 10.38 -11.52 -10.30
N TYR A 87 9.54 -12.52 -10.52
CA TYR A 87 9.14 -12.94 -11.86
C TYR A 87 8.36 -11.85 -12.62
N MET A 88 7.43 -11.17 -11.94
CA MET A 88 6.55 -10.19 -12.58
C MET A 88 7.18 -8.80 -12.74
N TYR A 89 8.01 -8.36 -11.78
CA TYR A 89 8.45 -6.97 -11.67
C TYR A 89 9.98 -6.79 -11.78
N GLY A 90 10.76 -7.88 -11.78
CA GLY A 90 12.22 -7.83 -11.78
C GLY A 90 12.81 -7.52 -10.40
N ALA A 91 14.12 -7.79 -10.26
CA ALA A 91 14.81 -7.74 -8.96
C ALA A 91 14.79 -6.36 -8.29
N ASP A 92 14.99 -5.28 -9.05
CA ASP A 92 15.07 -3.93 -8.49
C ASP A 92 13.76 -3.48 -7.83
N LEU A 93 12.64 -3.65 -8.54
CA LEU A 93 11.32 -3.32 -8.00
C LEU A 93 10.95 -4.24 -6.83
N SER A 94 11.31 -5.52 -6.89
CA SER A 94 11.11 -6.44 -5.76
C SER A 94 11.83 -5.98 -4.51
N ASN A 95 13.09 -5.56 -4.63
CA ASN A 95 13.88 -5.10 -3.49
C ASN A 95 13.28 -3.84 -2.85
N ILE A 96 12.87 -2.87 -3.67
CA ILE A 96 12.20 -1.65 -3.18
C ILE A 96 10.88 -2.01 -2.50
N TYR A 97 10.08 -2.90 -3.11
CA TYR A 97 8.80 -3.34 -2.56
C TYR A 97 8.95 -4.02 -1.20
N LEU A 98 9.92 -4.92 -1.05
CA LEU A 98 10.20 -5.57 0.22
C LEU A 98 10.71 -4.58 1.28
N ASN A 99 11.56 -3.64 0.89
CA ASN A 99 12.02 -2.58 1.79
C ASN A 99 10.85 -1.73 2.30
N LEU A 100 9.98 -1.27 1.40
CA LEU A 100 8.79 -0.50 1.77
C LEU A 100 7.83 -1.33 2.63
N PHE A 101 7.60 -2.60 2.29
CA PHE A 101 6.78 -3.49 3.10
C PHE A 101 7.29 -3.57 4.55
N TYR A 102 8.60 -3.74 4.74
CA TYR A 102 9.21 -3.79 6.07
C TYR A 102 9.02 -2.46 6.83
N ARG A 103 9.31 -1.32 6.20
CA ARG A 103 9.18 0.01 6.82
C ARG A 103 7.71 0.34 7.13
N PHE A 104 6.79 0.01 6.23
CA PHE A 104 5.35 0.19 6.46
C PHE A 104 4.86 -0.65 7.62
N ASN A 105 5.38 -1.88 7.77
CA ASN A 105 5.05 -2.72 8.91
C ASN A 105 5.53 -2.13 10.23
N ILE A 106 6.73 -1.52 10.28
CA ILE A 106 7.19 -0.79 11.47
C ILE A 106 6.22 0.37 11.80
N ILE A 107 5.85 1.18 10.81
CA ILE A 107 4.90 2.30 11.02
C ILE A 107 3.54 1.79 11.52
N HIS A 108 3.04 0.71 10.92
CA HIS A 108 1.77 0.10 11.28
C HIS A 108 1.76 -0.38 12.74
N THR A 109 2.84 -1.04 13.18
CA THR A 109 2.95 -1.66 14.51
C THR A 109 3.43 -0.72 15.61
N LYS A 110 3.90 0.49 15.29
CA LYS A 110 4.16 1.55 16.28
C LYS A 110 2.88 1.81 17.07
N LYS A 111 2.78 1.21 18.25
CA LYS A 111 1.80 1.57 19.29
C LYS A 111 2.36 2.77 20.04
N LYS A 112 1.54 3.80 20.23
CA LYS A 112 1.75 4.77 21.30
C LYS A 112 1.28 4.19 22.62
#